data_AF-A0A7X6DP28-F1
#
_entry.id   AF-A0A7X6DP28-F1
#
_cell.length_a   1.000
_cell.length_b   1.000
_cell.length_c   1.000
_cell.angle_alpha   90.00
_cell.angle_beta   90.00
_cell.angle_gamma   90.00
#
_symmetry.space_group_name_H-M   'P 1'
#
loop_
_entity.id
_entity.type
_entity.pdbx_description
1 polymer ?
#
loop_
_entity_poly.entity_id
_entity_poly.type
_entity_poly.pdbx_seq_one_letter_code
_entity_poly.pdbx_strand_id
1 'polypeptide(L)'
;MMSEGIAWILMYAGAGFLLLAAVGIFRFPDLYSRMQAATKGATLGIALMLLGVAVYFAELGVTTRALLVIVFFFLTAPVAAHMLGRAAYILGVPLWEGTIGDELKGRYSLETRVLRSEQNSTSASSSSEAGRDPIPPP
;
A
#
# COMPACT_ATOMS: atom_id res chain seq x y z
N MET A 1 -7.04 -38.42 9.99
CA MET A 1 -8.35 -38.33 9.33
C MET A 1 -8.95 -36.92 9.39
N MET A 2 -9.32 -36.39 10.57
CA MET A 2 -10.00 -35.07 10.63
C MET A 2 -9.04 -33.88 10.37
N SER A 3 -7.81 -33.96 10.88
CA SER A 3 -6.75 -32.95 10.67
C SER A 3 -6.32 -32.84 9.21
N GLU A 4 -6.30 -33.96 8.48
CA GLU A 4 -6.01 -33.98 7.05
C GLU A 4 -7.08 -33.21 6.27
N GLY A 5 -8.37 -33.47 6.50
CA GLY A 5 -9.44 -32.71 5.83
C GLY A 5 -9.30 -31.20 6.01
N ILE A 6 -9.00 -30.75 7.24
CA ILE A 6 -8.78 -29.32 7.55
C ILE A 6 -7.56 -28.78 6.83
N ALA A 7 -6.43 -29.50 6.84
CA ALA A 7 -5.20 -29.08 6.17
C ALA A 7 -5.38 -28.95 4.65
N TRP A 8 -6.11 -29.86 4.01
CA TRP A 8 -6.40 -29.81 2.58
C TRP A 8 -7.26 -28.60 2.22
N ILE A 9 -8.30 -28.32 3.01
CA ILE A 9 -9.15 -27.13 2.83
C ILE A 9 -8.31 -25.85 2.96
N LEU A 10 -7.47 -25.76 4.00
CA LEU A 10 -6.57 -24.61 4.20
C LEU A 10 -5.58 -24.43 3.04
N MET A 11 -5.02 -25.53 2.53
CA MET A 11 -4.11 -25.50 1.39
C MET A 11 -4.77 -25.03 0.10
N TYR A 12 -5.93 -25.59 -0.24
CA TYR A 12 -6.66 -25.17 -1.45
C TYR A 12 -7.19 -23.74 -1.34
N ALA A 13 -7.69 -23.34 -0.16
CA ALA A 13 -8.09 -21.97 0.08
C ALA A 13 -6.89 -21.02 -0.08
N GLY A 14 -5.75 -21.33 0.55
CA GLY A 14 -4.52 -20.54 0.44
C GLY A 14 -4.02 -20.42 -1.00
N ALA A 15 -4.03 -21.52 -1.75
CA ALA A 15 -3.69 -21.54 -3.18
C ALA A 15 -4.65 -20.68 -4.00
N GLY A 16 -5.96 -20.76 -3.71
CA GLY A 16 -6.97 -19.91 -4.33
C GLY A 16 -6.72 -18.43 -4.09
N PHE A 17 -6.41 -18.02 -2.86
CA PHE A 17 -6.07 -16.64 -2.55
C PHE A 17 -4.80 -16.15 -3.26
N LEU A 18 -3.77 -16.99 -3.38
CA LEU A 18 -2.56 -16.66 -4.14
C LEU A 18 -2.84 -16.50 -5.64
N LEU A 19 -3.69 -17.37 -6.20
CA LEU A 19 -4.13 -17.28 -7.58
C LEU A 19 -4.96 -16.00 -7.80
N LEU A 20 -5.87 -15.67 -6.89
CA LEU A 20 -6.64 -14.43 -6.93
C LEU A 20 -5.73 -13.20 -6.82
N ALA A 21 -4.67 -13.25 -6.01
CA ALA A 21 -3.69 -12.17 -5.90
C ALA A 21 -2.96 -11.96 -7.24
N ALA A 22 -2.53 -13.04 -7.89
CA ALA A 22 -1.89 -12.99 -9.20
C ALA A 22 -2.84 -12.44 -10.25
N VAL A 23 -4.08 -12.95 -10.32
CA VAL A 23 -5.11 -12.46 -11.25
C VAL A 23 -5.43 -10.99 -10.99
N GLY A 24 -5.52 -10.58 -9.72
CA GLY A 24 -5.74 -9.19 -9.32
C GLY A 24 -4.66 -8.25 -9.87
N ILE A 25 -3.40 -8.67 -9.82
CA ILE A 25 -2.28 -7.92 -10.42
C ILE A 25 -2.46 -7.69 -11.92
N PHE A 26 -2.98 -8.68 -12.67
CA PHE A 26 -3.23 -8.54 -14.10
C PHE A 26 -4.52 -7.77 -14.42
N ARG A 27 -5.54 -7.86 -13.56
CA ARG A 27 -6.87 -7.30 -13.82
C ARG A 27 -6.99 -5.83 -13.49
N PHE A 28 -6.29 -5.36 -12.44
CA PHE A 28 -6.45 -3.98 -11.98
C PHE A 28 -5.73 -2.96 -12.89
N PRO A 29 -6.35 -1.79 -13.15
CA PRO A 29 -5.86 -0.82 -14.14
C PRO A 29 -4.66 -0.01 -13.67
N ASP A 30 -4.50 0.23 -12.36
CA ASP A 30 -3.45 1.06 -11.79
C ASP A 30 -2.58 0.30 -10.78
N LEU A 31 -1.39 0.86 -10.54
CA LEU A 31 -0.42 0.26 -9.62
C LEU A 31 -0.94 0.22 -8.18
N TYR A 32 -1.66 1.24 -7.71
CA TYR A 32 -2.15 1.30 -6.33
C TYR A 32 -3.21 0.22 -6.06
N SER A 33 -4.17 0.00 -6.97
CA SER A 33 -5.14 -1.09 -6.81
C SER A 33 -4.49 -2.46 -6.97
N ARG A 34 -3.52 -2.62 -7.89
CA ARG A 34 -2.72 -3.86 -8.00
C ARG A 34 -1.98 -4.20 -6.71
N MET A 35 -1.38 -3.21 -6.06
CA MET A 35 -0.69 -3.39 -4.79
C MET A 35 -1.61 -3.85 -3.67
N GLN A 36 -2.81 -3.26 -3.57
CA GLN A 36 -3.79 -3.67 -2.57
C GLN A 36 -4.28 -5.09 -2.80
N ALA A 37 -4.55 -5.45 -4.06
CA ALA A 37 -4.95 -6.80 -4.45
C ALA A 37 -3.87 -7.83 -4.13
N ALA A 38 -2.63 -7.54 -4.52
CA ALA A 38 -1.47 -8.38 -4.27
C ALA A 38 -1.24 -8.59 -2.77
N THR A 39 -1.23 -7.50 -2.00
CA THR A 39 -0.92 -7.53 -0.56
C THR A 39 -1.99 -8.30 0.22
N LYS A 40 -3.27 -8.00 0.01
CA LYS A 40 -4.37 -8.69 0.71
C LYS A 40 -4.48 -10.16 0.32
N GLY A 41 -4.36 -10.46 -0.97
CA GLY A 41 -4.43 -11.83 -1.46
C GLY A 41 -3.23 -12.68 -1.01
N ALA A 42 -2.01 -12.14 -1.10
CA ALA A 42 -0.80 -12.87 -0.70
C ALA A 42 -0.72 -13.10 0.81
N THR A 43 -1.05 -12.09 1.63
CA THR A 43 -1.03 -12.23 3.10
C THR A 43 -2.00 -13.31 3.59
N LEU A 44 -3.24 -13.33 3.08
CA LEU A 44 -4.21 -14.37 3.41
C LEU A 44 -3.78 -15.74 2.84
N GLY A 45 -3.32 -15.78 1.59
CA GLY A 45 -2.93 -17.04 0.94
C GLY A 45 -1.78 -17.75 1.65
N ILE A 46 -0.71 -17.00 1.98
CA ILE A 46 0.44 -17.53 2.71
C ILE A 46 0.05 -17.93 4.14
N ALA A 47 -0.76 -17.12 4.83
CA ALA A 47 -1.21 -17.44 6.18
C ALA A 47 -2.01 -18.75 6.22
N LEU A 48 -2.96 -18.93 5.29
CA LEU A 48 -3.76 -20.15 5.20
C LEU A 48 -2.92 -21.38 4.85
N MET A 49 -1.99 -21.26 3.90
CA MET A 49 -1.08 -22.37 3.58
C MET A 49 -0.23 -22.77 4.79
N LEU A 50 0.40 -21.81 5.47
CA LEU A 50 1.25 -22.09 6.63
C LEU A 50 0.46 -22.65 7.82
N LEU A 51 -0.77 -22.21 8.03
CA LEU A 51 -1.68 -22.83 8.99
C LEU A 51 -2.02 -24.27 8.59
N GLY A 52 -2.25 -24.54 7.30
CA GLY A 52 -2.45 -25.89 6.78
C GLY A 52 -1.25 -26.80 7.05
N VAL A 53 -0.03 -26.29 6.85
CA VAL A 53 1.22 -27.02 7.20
C VAL A 53 1.28 -27.32 8.71
N ALA A 54 1.02 -26.32 9.55
CA ALA A 54 1.05 -26.50 11.00
C ALA A 54 0.04 -27.56 11.47
N VAL A 55 -1.19 -27.55 10.92
CA VAL A 55 -2.23 -28.52 11.25
C VAL A 55 -1.91 -29.92 10.72
N TYR A 56 -1.30 -30.03 9.54
CA TYR A 56 -0.96 -31.33 8.95
C TYR A 56 0.15 -32.06 9.72
N PHE A 57 1.25 -31.37 10.01
CA PHE A 57 2.38 -31.98 10.71
C PHE A 57 2.14 -32.10 12.22
N ALA A 58 1.38 -31.16 12.81
CA ALA A 58 1.08 -31.10 14.26
C ALA A 58 2.33 -31.21 15.17
N GLU A 59 3.51 -30.89 14.63
CA GLU A 59 4.78 -30.92 15.33
C GLU A 59 5.13 -29.51 15.81
N LEU A 60 5.63 -29.40 17.05
CA LEU A 60 5.99 -28.12 17.65
C LEU A 60 7.02 -27.35 16.81
N GLY A 61 8.06 -28.03 16.32
CA GLY A 61 9.10 -27.40 15.51
C GLY A 61 8.57 -26.78 14.21
N VAL A 62 7.68 -27.47 13.52
CA VAL A 62 7.06 -26.99 12.27
C VAL A 62 6.07 -25.86 12.56
N THR A 63 5.22 -26.03 13.57
CA THR A 63 4.17 -25.07 13.95
C THR A 63 4.77 -23.73 14.39
N THR A 64 5.80 -23.76 15.23
CA THR A 64 6.48 -22.52 15.68
C THR A 64 7.12 -21.78 14.51
N ARG A 65 7.80 -22.49 13.60
CA ARG A 65 8.39 -21.88 12.41
C ARG A 65 7.32 -21.28 11.49
N ALA A 66 6.23 -22.01 11.26
CA ALA A 66 5.10 -21.52 10.46
C ALA A 66 4.49 -20.25 11.05
N LEU A 67 4.23 -20.22 12.36
CA LEU A 67 3.72 -19.04 13.05
C LEU A 67 4.68 -17.85 12.98
N LEU A 68 5.99 -18.09 13.16
CA LEU A 68 7.00 -17.04 13.01
C LEU A 68 7.00 -16.43 11.62
N VAL A 69 6.88 -17.25 10.57
CA VAL A 69 6.79 -16.76 9.18
C VAL A 69 5.50 -15.95 8.98
N ILE A 70 4.35 -16.39 9.51
CA ILE A 70 3.09 -15.64 9.42
C ILE A 70 3.24 -14.26 10.07
N VAL A 71 3.75 -14.20 11.30
CA VAL A 71 3.94 -12.93 12.03
C VAL A 71 4.92 -12.04 11.28
N PHE A 72 6.06 -12.58 10.86
CA PHE A 72 7.06 -11.84 10.11
C PHE A 72 6.50 -11.27 8.79
N PHE A 73 5.71 -12.07 8.06
CA PHE A 73 5.08 -11.63 6.82
C PHE A 73 4.04 -10.53 7.08
N PHE A 74 3.25 -10.64 8.15
CA PHE A 74 2.29 -9.61 8.56
C PHE A 74 2.95 -8.28 8.94
N LEU A 75 4.17 -8.31 9.50
CA LEU A 75 4.93 -7.09 9.80
C LEU A 75 5.59 -6.51 8.55
N THR A 76 6.11 -7.37 7.68
CA THR A 76 6.89 -6.94 6.51
C THR A 76 6.02 -6.47 5.36
N ALA A 77 4.87 -7.11 5.13
CA ALA A 77 4.00 -6.79 4.00
C ALA A 77 3.44 -5.35 4.02
N PRO A 78 2.97 -4.79 5.15
CA PRO A 78 2.52 -3.40 5.21
C PRO A 78 3.66 -2.41 4.98
N VAL A 79 4.86 -2.68 5.51
CA VAL A 79 6.03 -1.83 5.31
C VAL A 79 6.43 -1.82 3.84
N ALA A 80 6.50 -2.99 3.20
CA ALA A 80 6.78 -3.12 1.78
C ALA A 80 5.73 -2.38 0.92
N ALA A 81 4.44 -2.55 1.23
CA ALA A 81 3.36 -1.85 0.54
C ALA A 81 3.45 -0.33 0.72
N HIS A 82 3.77 0.16 1.92
CA HIS A 82 3.94 1.59 2.16
C HIS A 82 5.12 2.18 1.38
N MET A 83 6.28 1.51 1.41
CA MET A 83 7.46 1.95 0.68
C MET A 83 7.22 1.96 -0.83
N LEU A 84 6.58 0.93 -1.36
CA LEU A 84 6.26 0.83 -2.79
C LEU A 84 5.25 1.90 -3.22
N GLY A 85 4.26 2.21 -2.40
CA GLY A 85 3.26 3.24 -2.68
C GLY A 85 3.86 4.64 -2.66
N ARG A 86 4.73 4.91 -1.67
CA ARG A 86 5.49 6.15 -1.59
C ARG A 86 6.43 6.31 -2.78
N ALA A 87 7.13 5.25 -3.18
CA ALA A 87 8.02 5.28 -4.34
C ALA A 87 7.25 5.52 -5.64
N ALA A 88 6.11 4.84 -5.84
CA ALA A 88 5.26 5.05 -7.01
C ALA A 88 4.74 6.49 -7.11
N TYR A 89 4.34 7.07 -5.98
CA TYR A 89 3.89 8.46 -5.93
C TYR A 89 5.03 9.44 -6.28
N ILE A 90 6.22 9.23 -5.69
CA ILE A 90 7.41 10.04 -5.95
C ILE A 90 7.86 9.94 -7.41
N LEU A 91 7.73 8.78 -8.04
CA LEU A 91 8.07 8.58 -9.45
C LEU A 91 6.99 9.11 -10.42
N GLY A 92 5.88 9.64 -9.92
CA GLY A 92 4.79 10.17 -10.74
C GLY A 92 4.04 9.10 -11.53
N VAL A 93 3.93 7.88 -10.99
CA VAL A 93 3.16 6.80 -11.63
C VAL A 93 1.70 7.26 -11.81
N PRO A 94 1.13 7.16 -13.02
CA PRO A 94 -0.21 7.64 -13.29
C PRO A 94 -1.25 6.92 -12.42
N LEU A 95 -2.17 7.69 -11.84
CA LEU A 95 -3.32 7.17 -11.14
C LEU A 95 -4.38 6.71 -12.14
N TRP A 96 -5.32 5.87 -11.69
CA TRP A 96 -6.44 5.45 -12.51
C TRP A 96 -7.31 6.65 -12.92
N GLU A 97 -7.83 6.65 -14.15
CA GLU A 97 -8.68 7.72 -14.70
C GLU A 97 -9.95 7.98 -13.87
N GLY A 98 -10.43 6.96 -13.14
CA GLY A 98 -11.57 7.05 -12.21
C GLY A 98 -11.25 7.66 -10.84
N THR A 99 -10.02 8.15 -10.60
CA THR A 99 -9.64 8.70 -9.30
C THR A 99 -10.27 10.08 -9.10
N ILE A 100 -11.17 10.20 -8.12
CA ILE A 100 -11.96 11.42 -7.86
C ILE A 100 -11.12 12.54 -7.23
N GLY A 101 -10.07 12.21 -6.46
CA GLY A 101 -9.23 13.20 -5.80
C GLY A 101 -7.82 12.70 -5.48
N ASP A 102 -6.85 13.60 -5.64
CA ASP A 102 -5.48 13.46 -5.16
C ASP A 102 -5.15 14.70 -4.33
N GLU A 103 -5.32 14.60 -3.01
CA GLU A 103 -5.04 15.69 -2.06
C GLU A 103 -3.54 16.02 -1.95
N LEU A 104 -2.68 15.11 -2.40
CA LEU A 104 -1.24 15.26 -2.34
C LEU A 104 -0.71 15.98 -3.60
N LYS A 105 -1.51 16.02 -4.68
CA LYS A 105 -1.19 16.69 -5.95
C LYS A 105 -0.81 18.15 -5.72
N GLY A 106 0.42 18.51 -6.08
CA GLY A 106 0.93 19.88 -5.95
C GLY A 106 1.29 20.31 -4.51
N ARG A 107 0.98 19.49 -3.49
CA ARG A 107 1.37 19.73 -2.08
C ARG A 107 2.70 19.07 -1.71
N TYR A 108 3.16 18.11 -2.52
CA TYR A 108 4.44 17.43 -2.35
C TYR A 108 5.45 17.86 -3.42
N SER A 109 6.48 18.61 -3.03
CA SER A 109 7.61 18.93 -3.90
C SER A 109 8.68 17.84 -3.81
N LEU A 110 8.97 17.16 -4.91
CA LEU A 110 10.01 16.12 -4.96
C LEU A 110 11.43 16.70 -4.72
N GLU A 111 11.62 17.97 -5.07
CA GLU A 111 12.90 18.68 -4.97
C GLU A 111 13.25 19.08 -3.53
N THR A 112 12.27 19.55 -2.75
CA THR A 112 12.51 20.00 -1.37
C THR A 112 12.03 19.00 -0.29
N ARG A 113 11.29 17.93 -0.66
CA ARG A 113 10.64 16.97 0.26
C ARG A 113 9.78 17.62 1.34
N VAL A 114 9.34 18.87 1.14
CA VAL A 114 8.51 19.62 2.09
C VAL A 114 7.05 19.46 1.68
N LEU A 115 6.21 19.03 2.62
CA LEU A 115 4.76 19.05 2.48
C LEU A 115 4.27 20.49 2.69
N ARG A 116 3.70 21.11 1.66
CA ARG A 116 3.12 22.47 1.76
C ARG A 116 1.69 22.38 2.29
N SER A 117 1.47 22.78 3.55
CA SER A 117 0.13 22.95 4.15
C SER A 117 -0.36 24.38 3.90
N GLU A 118 -1.14 24.60 2.85
CA GLU A 118 -2.04 25.75 2.53
C GLU A 118 -2.09 27.09 3.33
N GLN A 119 -1.04 27.59 3.98
CA GLN A 119 -1.12 28.76 4.87
C GLN A 119 -0.19 29.93 4.52
N ASN A 120 0.12 30.15 3.23
CA ASN A 120 0.84 31.38 2.85
C ASN A 120 0.23 32.18 1.70
N SER A 121 -1.05 31.95 1.34
CA SER A 121 -1.77 32.78 0.36
C SER A 121 -2.72 33.81 0.99
N THR A 122 -2.99 33.75 2.30
CA THR A 122 -3.92 34.68 2.98
C THR A 122 -3.25 35.72 3.89
N SER A 123 -1.95 35.60 4.16
CA SER A 123 -1.18 36.58 4.96
C SER A 123 -0.40 37.60 4.13
N ALA A 124 -0.28 37.41 2.81
CA ALA A 124 0.45 38.31 1.92
C ALA A 124 -0.42 39.35 1.20
N SER A 125 -1.75 39.18 1.19
CA SER A 125 -2.67 40.11 0.50
C SER A 125 -3.24 41.22 1.38
N SER A 126 -3.11 41.16 2.71
CA SER A 126 -3.66 42.18 3.63
C SER A 126 -2.66 43.24 4.09
N SER A 127 -1.38 43.11 3.74
CA SER A 127 -0.33 44.09 4.09
C SER A 127 0.18 44.90 2.89
N SER A 128 -0.28 44.60 1.66
CA SER A 128 0.22 45.23 0.43
C SER A 128 -0.77 46.21 -0.24
N GLU A 129 -1.79 46.68 0.49
CA GLU A 129 -2.73 47.74 0.03
C GLU A 129 -2.57 49.09 0.77
N ALA A 130 -1.60 49.22 1.68
CA ALA A 130 -1.45 50.39 2.56
C ALA A 130 -0.28 51.33 2.21
N GLY A 131 0.26 51.31 0.98
CA GLY A 131 1.41 52.15 0.63
C GLY A 131 1.54 52.37 -0.86
N ARG A 132 0.75 53.31 -1.41
CA ARG A 132 1.04 53.92 -2.71
C ARG A 132 2.40 54.63 -2.66
N ASP A 133 3.17 54.54 -3.73
CA ASP A 133 3.61 55.74 -4.46
C ASP A 133 3.88 55.42 -5.93
N PRO A 134 3.60 56.36 -6.87
CA PRO A 134 3.80 56.16 -8.30
C PRO A 134 5.26 56.43 -8.67
N ILE A 135 5.92 55.46 -9.32
CA ILE A 135 7.28 55.64 -9.85
C ILE A 135 7.18 56.08 -11.33
N PRO A 136 7.86 57.19 -11.70
CA PRO A 136 7.75 57.83 -13.01
C PRO A 136 8.41 57.02 -14.15
N PRO A 137 8.09 57.35 -15.42
CA PRO A 137 8.64 56.65 -16.57
C PRO A 137 10.12 56.98 -16.81
N PRO A 138 10.90 56.01 -17.31
CA PRO A 138 11.95 56.25 -18.29
C PRO A 138 11.48 55.96 -19.73
#